data_AF-A0A0F9C5J4-F1
#
_entry.id   AF-A0A0F9C5J4-F1
#
_cell.length_a   1.000
_cell.length_b   1.000
_cell.length_c   1.000
_cell.angle_alpha   90.00
_cell.angle_beta   90.00
_cell.angle_gamma   90.00
#
_symmetry.space_group_name_H-M   'P 1'
#
loop_
_entity.id
_entity.type
_entity.pdbx_description
1 polymer ?
#
loop_
_entity_poly.entity_id
_entity_poly.type
_entity_poly.pdbx_seq_one_letter_code
_entity_poly.pdbx_strand_id
1 'polypeptide(L)'
;TFALKTMLEAFAPRELLAEVITAVSNNYGTSTPIVLVMPSPRALLAKAHKAATGSDVEPDEMGIDTAAMYVADFLRYFSETDLSGVLLVEDPELRPASGEELSWYQPVINVAKHYRWSVGVHLPFSDGDFKVPDDIDFSIVPAGSAAAADTMGLDITQPLWEQGADGLSVGENGFYYLSIPTDTQPELVLDTLSSLKN
;
A
#
# COMPACT_ATOMS: atom_id res chain seq x y z
N THR A 1 -16.64 7.01 11.02
CA THR A 1 -15.65 5.97 11.37
C THR A 1 -16.25 4.66 11.92
N PHE A 2 -17.51 4.62 12.42
CA PHE A 2 -18.13 3.38 12.94
C PHE A 2 -18.16 2.20 11.96
N ALA A 3 -18.51 2.45 10.69
CA ALA A 3 -18.52 1.41 9.65
C ALA A 3 -17.14 0.78 9.44
N LEU A 4 -16.10 1.62 9.38
CA LEU A 4 -14.71 1.17 9.28
C LEU A 4 -14.32 0.30 10.48
N LYS A 5 -14.60 0.76 11.71
CA LYS A 5 -14.32 -0.01 12.92
C LYS A 5 -14.96 -1.40 12.85
N THR A 6 -16.25 -1.45 12.53
CA THR A 6 -17.01 -2.71 12.43
C THR A 6 -16.41 -3.66 11.40
N MET A 7 -16.02 -3.14 10.23
CA MET A 7 -15.39 -3.91 9.16
C MET A 7 -14.04 -4.48 9.60
N LEU A 8 -13.16 -3.65 10.17
CA LEU A 8 -11.85 -4.07 10.67
C LEU A 8 -11.98 -5.00 11.89
N GLU A 9 -13.07 -4.89 12.65
CA GLU A 9 -13.37 -5.75 13.79
C GLU A 9 -13.99 -7.10 13.42
N ALA A 10 -14.26 -7.37 12.13
CA ALA A 10 -14.74 -8.67 11.71
C ALA A 10 -13.68 -9.76 11.98
N PHE A 11 -14.03 -10.78 12.75
CA PHE A 11 -13.07 -11.83 13.17
C PHE A 11 -12.68 -12.76 12.03
N ALA A 12 -13.66 -13.36 11.34
CA ALA A 12 -13.39 -14.38 10.33
C ALA A 12 -12.47 -13.91 9.17
N PRO A 13 -12.61 -12.68 8.62
CA PRO A 13 -11.68 -12.18 7.61
C PRO A 13 -10.24 -11.99 8.15
N ARG A 14 -10.09 -11.61 9.42
CA ARG A 14 -8.78 -11.42 10.05
C ARG A 14 -8.06 -12.74 10.28
N GLU A 15 -8.79 -13.76 10.75
CA GLU A 15 -8.28 -15.11 10.90
C GLU A 15 -7.81 -15.68 9.55
N LEU A 16 -8.65 -15.58 8.51
CA LEU A 16 -8.29 -16.03 7.17
C LEU A 16 -7.05 -15.30 6.63
N LEU A 17 -6.94 -13.98 6.82
CA LEU A 17 -5.76 -13.23 6.39
C LEU A 17 -4.49 -13.70 7.11
N ALA A 18 -4.57 -13.98 8.42
CA ALA A 18 -3.43 -14.51 9.18
C ALA A 18 -3.00 -15.89 8.65
N GLU A 19 -3.96 -16.78 8.37
CA GLU A 19 -3.67 -18.08 7.77
C GLU A 19 -2.97 -17.93 6.41
N VAL A 20 -3.44 -17.01 5.57
CA VAL A 20 -2.83 -16.73 4.25
C VAL A 20 -1.41 -16.22 4.41
N ILE A 21 -1.17 -15.25 5.30
CA ILE A 21 0.18 -14.72 5.53
C ILE A 21 1.12 -15.84 5.99
N THR A 22 0.70 -16.68 6.94
CA THR A 22 1.51 -17.81 7.42
C THR A 22 1.77 -18.83 6.30
N ALA A 23 0.77 -19.16 5.49
CA ALA A 23 0.93 -20.11 4.39
C ALA A 23 1.92 -19.59 3.32
N VAL A 24 1.82 -18.30 2.96
CA VAL A 24 2.74 -17.66 2.02
C VAL A 24 4.16 -17.62 2.60
N SER A 25 4.31 -17.23 3.87
CA SER A 25 5.62 -17.24 4.56
C SER A 25 6.27 -18.61 4.53
N ASN A 26 5.52 -19.66 4.88
CA ASN A 26 6.05 -21.03 4.87
C ASN A 26 6.49 -21.50 3.47
N ASN A 27 5.88 -20.98 2.41
CA ASN A 27 6.22 -21.35 1.04
C ASN A 27 7.49 -20.65 0.52
N TYR A 28 7.69 -19.38 0.88
CA TYR A 28 8.84 -18.58 0.41
C TYR A 28 10.01 -18.54 1.41
N GLY A 29 9.80 -19.03 2.64
CA GLY A 29 10.78 -19.00 3.72
C GLY A 29 11.22 -17.56 4.04
N THR A 30 12.42 -17.42 4.60
CA THR A 30 12.97 -16.11 5.00
C THR A 30 13.63 -15.34 3.85
N SER A 31 13.60 -15.86 2.61
CA SER A 31 14.31 -15.26 1.46
C SER A 31 13.53 -14.16 0.75
N THR A 32 12.24 -13.99 1.05
CA THR A 32 11.39 -13.00 0.37
C THR A 32 10.57 -12.23 1.41
N PRO A 33 10.78 -10.92 1.55
CA PRO A 33 9.96 -10.08 2.44
C PRO A 33 8.48 -10.12 2.03
N ILE A 34 7.59 -10.27 3.00
CA ILE A 34 6.14 -10.25 2.77
C ILE A 34 5.60 -8.90 3.21
N VAL A 35 4.93 -8.19 2.31
CA VAL A 35 4.34 -6.87 2.58
C VAL A 35 2.82 -6.97 2.47
N LEU A 36 2.10 -6.50 3.50
CA LEU A 36 0.64 -6.39 3.45
C LEU A 36 0.27 -5.12 2.69
N VAL A 37 -0.33 -5.26 1.51
CA VAL A 37 -0.86 -4.13 0.73
C VAL A 37 -2.31 -3.88 1.14
N MET A 38 -2.64 -2.64 1.53
CA MET A 38 -4.00 -2.26 1.91
C MET A 38 -4.29 -0.80 1.55
N PRO A 39 -5.56 -0.39 1.39
CA PRO A 39 -5.87 1.02 1.20
C PRO A 39 -5.45 1.83 2.44
N SER A 40 -5.09 3.11 2.24
CA SER A 40 -4.72 4.04 3.29
C SER A 40 -5.86 4.23 4.32
N PRO A 41 -5.59 4.69 5.55
CA PRO A 41 -6.64 5.00 6.52
C PRO A 41 -7.70 5.96 5.98
N ARG A 42 -7.32 6.97 5.19
CA ARG A 42 -8.24 7.88 4.48
C ARG A 42 -9.14 7.11 3.51
N ALA A 43 -8.54 6.32 2.63
CA ALA A 43 -9.27 5.53 1.63
C ALA A 43 -10.21 4.51 2.28
N LEU A 44 -9.76 3.81 3.33
CA LEU A 44 -10.57 2.84 4.06
C LEU A 44 -11.77 3.49 4.75
N LEU A 45 -11.60 4.68 5.33
CA LEU A 45 -12.70 5.41 5.95
C LEU A 45 -13.79 5.73 4.92
N ALA A 46 -13.42 6.28 3.78
CA ALA A 46 -14.37 6.60 2.71
C ALA A 46 -15.05 5.35 2.15
N LYS A 47 -14.27 4.30 1.83
CA LYS A 47 -14.80 3.03 1.30
C LYS A 47 -15.76 2.35 2.27
N ALA A 48 -15.43 2.28 3.55
CA ALA A 48 -16.30 1.69 4.56
C ALA A 48 -17.58 2.51 4.78
N HIS A 49 -17.49 3.85 4.74
CA HIS A 49 -18.68 4.69 4.80
C HIS A 49 -19.60 4.44 3.62
N LYS A 50 -19.07 4.50 2.39
CA LYS A 50 -19.81 4.25 1.15
C LYS A 50 -20.48 2.87 1.14
N ALA A 51 -19.76 1.83 1.57
CA ALA A 51 -20.32 0.48 1.67
C ALA A 51 -21.49 0.38 2.66
N ALA A 52 -21.47 1.15 3.75
CA ALA A 52 -22.50 1.10 4.79
C ALA A 52 -23.72 2.01 4.51
N THR A 53 -23.51 3.15 3.84
CA THR A 53 -24.55 4.19 3.66
C THR A 53 -24.98 4.37 2.21
N GLY A 54 -24.20 3.87 1.25
CA GLY A 54 -24.39 4.14 -0.18
C GLY A 54 -24.02 5.56 -0.61
N SER A 55 -23.46 6.38 0.29
CA SER A 55 -23.10 7.78 0.04
C SER A 55 -21.59 8.00 0.17
N ASP A 56 -21.04 8.96 -0.55
CA ASP A 56 -19.64 9.34 -0.40
C ASP A 56 -19.43 10.22 0.84
N VAL A 57 -18.20 10.23 1.35
CA VAL A 57 -17.77 11.11 2.44
C VAL A 57 -16.37 11.62 2.11
N GLU A 58 -16.15 12.91 2.35
CA GLU A 58 -14.81 13.50 2.36
C GLU A 58 -14.24 13.36 3.78
N PRO A 59 -13.19 12.55 3.99
CA PRO A 59 -12.61 12.39 5.32
C PRO A 59 -11.89 13.67 5.79
N ASP A 60 -12.19 14.11 7.02
CA ASP A 60 -11.43 15.18 7.69
C ASP A 60 -10.29 14.61 8.54
N GLU A 61 -9.40 15.49 9.03
CA GLU A 61 -8.25 15.13 9.87
C GLU A 61 -8.64 14.21 11.04
N MET A 62 -9.67 14.57 11.80
CA MET A 62 -10.11 13.79 12.96
C MET A 62 -10.63 12.40 12.57
N GLY A 63 -11.37 12.32 11.46
CA GLY A 63 -11.84 11.06 10.90
C GLY A 63 -10.67 10.17 10.47
N ILE A 64 -9.67 10.76 9.79
CA ILE A 64 -8.48 10.08 9.29
C ILE A 64 -7.61 9.57 10.45
N ASP A 65 -7.32 10.40 11.45
CA ASP A 65 -6.56 10.01 12.65
C ASP A 65 -7.26 8.84 13.39
N THR A 66 -8.57 8.95 13.58
CA THR A 66 -9.37 7.85 14.16
C THR A 66 -9.32 6.58 13.30
N ALA A 67 -9.38 6.72 11.97
CA ALA A 67 -9.25 5.59 11.06
C ALA A 67 -7.86 4.94 11.17
N ALA A 68 -6.81 5.74 11.29
CA ALA A 68 -5.44 5.26 11.49
C ALA A 68 -5.30 4.49 12.80
N MET A 69 -5.95 4.94 13.88
CA MET A 69 -6.01 4.18 15.14
C MET A 69 -6.65 2.80 14.95
N TYR A 70 -7.77 2.72 14.24
CA TYR A 70 -8.42 1.42 13.99
C TYR A 70 -7.61 0.51 13.08
N VAL A 71 -6.92 1.06 12.07
CA VAL A 71 -5.99 0.30 11.23
C VAL A 71 -4.80 -0.19 12.06
N ALA A 72 -4.26 0.63 12.96
CA ALA A 72 -3.19 0.23 13.87
C ALA A 72 -3.61 -0.91 14.80
N ASP A 73 -4.83 -0.86 15.36
CA ASP A 73 -5.39 -1.96 16.16
C ASP A 73 -5.62 -3.23 15.34
N PHE A 74 -6.08 -3.11 14.09
CA PHE A 74 -6.20 -4.22 13.15
C PHE A 74 -4.84 -4.86 12.87
N LEU A 75 -3.82 -4.06 12.60
CA LEU A 75 -2.47 -4.53 12.27
C LEU A 75 -1.79 -5.27 13.42
N ARG A 76 -2.05 -4.89 14.68
CA ARG A 76 -1.55 -5.61 15.87
C ARG A 76 -1.97 -7.07 15.90
N TYR A 77 -3.08 -7.45 15.26
CA TYR A 77 -3.50 -8.84 15.18
C TYR A 77 -2.48 -9.74 14.46
N PHE A 78 -1.66 -9.15 13.58
CA PHE A 78 -0.68 -9.87 12.76
C PHE A 78 0.75 -9.78 13.34
N SER A 79 0.92 -9.34 14.59
CA SER A 79 2.25 -9.12 15.20
C SER A 79 3.12 -10.38 15.27
N GLU A 80 2.48 -11.55 15.36
CA GLU A 80 3.15 -12.86 15.44
C GLU A 80 3.33 -13.53 14.06
N THR A 81 3.01 -12.82 12.97
CA THR A 81 3.22 -13.31 11.60
C THR A 81 4.54 -12.78 11.02
N ASP A 82 5.03 -13.41 9.95
CA ASP A 82 6.28 -13.01 9.29
C ASP A 82 6.13 -11.81 8.33
N LEU A 83 5.22 -10.87 8.64
CA LEU A 83 5.15 -9.63 7.89
C LEU A 83 6.47 -8.87 8.02
N SER A 84 6.95 -8.38 6.89
CA SER A 84 8.13 -7.52 6.77
C SER A 84 7.76 -6.05 6.58
N GLY A 85 6.52 -5.78 6.17
CA GLY A 85 6.07 -4.41 5.90
C GLY A 85 4.57 -4.28 5.69
N VAL A 86 4.12 -3.02 5.64
CA VAL A 86 2.78 -2.62 5.22
C VAL A 86 2.90 -1.55 4.14
N LEU A 87 2.18 -1.70 3.04
CA LEU A 87 2.06 -0.70 1.98
C LEU A 87 0.66 -0.11 2.02
N LEU A 88 0.58 1.18 2.35
CA LEU A 88 -0.67 1.95 2.34
C LEU A 88 -0.90 2.56 0.95
N VAL A 89 -1.99 2.19 0.30
CA VAL A 89 -2.34 2.67 -1.04
C VAL A 89 -3.34 3.82 -0.93
N GLU A 90 -2.93 5.01 -1.33
CA GLU A 90 -3.85 6.16 -1.41
C GLU A 90 -4.88 5.98 -2.52
N ASP A 91 -6.02 6.63 -2.35
CA ASP A 91 -7.04 6.69 -3.38
C ASP A 91 -6.79 7.93 -4.26
N PRO A 92 -6.67 7.81 -5.60
CA PRO A 92 -6.48 8.96 -6.49
C PRO A 92 -7.58 10.02 -6.35
N GLU A 93 -8.81 9.61 -6.04
CA GLU A 93 -9.96 10.51 -5.91
C GLU A 93 -9.99 11.24 -4.56
N LEU A 94 -9.30 10.69 -3.54
CA LEU A 94 -9.20 11.24 -2.19
C LEU A 94 -7.74 11.49 -1.82
N ARG A 95 -6.99 12.09 -2.73
CA ARG A 95 -5.55 12.29 -2.54
C ARG A 95 -5.27 13.21 -1.34
N PRO A 96 -4.20 12.96 -0.58
CA PRO A 96 -3.71 13.91 0.42
C PRO A 96 -3.42 15.27 -0.24
N ALA A 97 -3.79 16.37 0.41
CA ALA A 97 -3.50 17.70 -0.10
C ALA A 97 -2.01 18.04 -0.03
N SER A 98 -1.29 17.44 0.92
CA SER A 98 0.15 17.58 1.12
C SER A 98 0.73 16.34 1.80
N GLY A 99 2.06 16.23 1.78
CA GLY A 99 2.77 15.20 2.54
C GLY A 99 2.56 15.27 4.05
N GLU A 100 2.24 16.46 4.59
CA GLU A 100 1.97 16.63 6.02
C GLU A 100 0.75 15.82 6.46
N GLU A 101 -0.26 15.69 5.60
CA GLU A 101 -1.47 14.90 5.93
C GLU A 101 -1.17 13.40 6.07
N LEU A 102 -0.06 12.89 5.53
CA LEU A 102 0.36 11.51 5.79
C LEU A 102 0.80 11.31 7.25
N SER A 103 1.17 12.39 7.96
CA SER A 103 1.47 12.33 9.39
C SER A 103 0.24 11.96 10.22
N TRP A 104 -0.98 12.14 9.69
CA TRP A 104 -2.20 11.65 10.34
C TRP A 104 -2.28 10.11 10.39
N TYR A 105 -1.39 9.42 9.67
CA TYR A 105 -1.25 7.96 9.76
C TYR A 105 -0.28 7.51 10.86
N GLN A 106 0.18 8.43 11.73
CA GLN A 106 1.14 8.13 12.80
C GLN A 106 0.80 6.88 13.62
N PRO A 107 -0.47 6.58 13.99
CA PRO A 107 -0.78 5.35 14.70
C PRO A 107 -0.34 4.08 13.96
N VAL A 108 -0.51 4.04 12.63
CA VAL A 108 -0.08 2.92 11.77
C VAL A 108 1.44 2.86 11.70
N ILE A 109 2.09 4.01 11.47
CA ILE A 109 3.55 4.12 11.41
C ILE A 109 4.19 3.61 12.70
N ASN A 110 3.65 4.01 13.86
CA ASN A 110 4.13 3.60 15.16
C ASN A 110 4.01 2.09 15.38
N VAL A 111 2.89 1.49 14.98
CA VAL A 111 2.66 0.05 15.12
C VAL A 111 3.63 -0.74 14.24
N ALA A 112 3.79 -0.34 12.97
CA ALA A 112 4.73 -1.00 12.07
C ALA A 112 6.17 -0.90 12.58
N LYS A 113 6.63 0.30 12.97
CA LYS A 113 7.96 0.48 13.57
C LYS A 113 8.16 -0.35 14.85
N HIS A 114 7.15 -0.43 15.70
CA HIS A 114 7.19 -1.25 16.92
C HIS A 114 7.45 -2.73 16.61
N TYR A 115 6.80 -3.27 15.57
CA TYR A 115 7.00 -4.64 15.09
C TYR A 115 8.13 -4.79 14.06
N ARG A 116 8.90 -3.72 13.81
CA ARG A 116 10.02 -3.67 12.84
C ARG A 116 9.60 -3.95 11.40
N TRP A 117 8.35 -3.62 11.07
CA TRP A 117 7.84 -3.63 9.71
C TRP A 117 8.19 -2.32 9.02
N SER A 118 8.62 -2.41 7.76
CA SER A 118 8.73 -1.23 6.92
C SER A 118 7.35 -0.68 6.56
N VAL A 119 7.21 0.63 6.50
CA VAL A 119 5.99 1.32 6.08
C VAL A 119 6.23 2.00 4.76
N GLY A 120 5.45 1.60 3.76
CA GLY A 120 5.41 2.23 2.46
C GLY A 120 4.12 3.00 2.22
N VAL A 121 4.17 4.03 1.38
CA VAL A 121 2.98 4.64 0.79
C VAL A 121 3.02 4.52 -0.73
N HIS A 122 1.94 4.03 -1.33
CA HIS A 122 1.73 4.11 -2.77
C HIS A 122 0.85 5.33 -3.06
N LEU A 123 1.38 6.26 -3.84
CA LEU A 123 0.74 7.49 -4.27
C LEU A 123 0.38 7.34 -5.76
N PRO A 124 -0.76 6.72 -6.12
CA PRO A 124 -1.13 6.40 -7.50
C PRO A 124 -1.58 7.64 -8.30
N PHE A 125 -0.82 8.73 -8.23
CA PHE A 125 -1.04 9.98 -8.94
C PHE A 125 0.31 10.63 -9.29
N SER A 126 0.34 11.34 -10.43
CA SER A 126 1.57 11.86 -11.03
C SER A 126 1.83 13.34 -10.78
N ASP A 127 0.83 14.04 -10.22
CA ASP A 127 0.82 15.51 -10.11
C ASP A 127 1.18 15.97 -8.70
N GLY A 128 2.31 16.66 -8.56
CA GLY A 128 2.64 17.46 -7.38
C GLY A 128 4.08 17.32 -6.89
N ASP A 129 4.58 18.38 -6.28
CA ASP A 129 5.78 18.35 -5.42
C ASP A 129 5.35 17.78 -4.06
N PHE A 130 5.20 16.45 -4.01
CA PHE A 130 4.69 15.75 -2.84
C PHE A 130 5.85 15.15 -2.05
N LYS A 131 6.20 15.80 -0.94
CA LYS A 131 7.27 15.31 -0.05
C LYS A 131 6.71 14.35 1.00
N VAL A 132 7.10 13.09 0.93
CA VAL A 132 6.73 12.07 1.92
C VAL A 132 7.47 12.34 3.25
N PRO A 133 6.80 12.24 4.41
CA PRO A 133 7.44 12.36 5.71
C PRO A 133 8.59 11.37 5.91
N ASP A 134 9.67 11.80 6.57
CA ASP A 134 10.86 10.97 6.86
C ASP A 134 10.56 9.72 7.70
N ASP A 135 9.39 9.69 8.34
CA ASP A 135 8.93 8.56 9.15
C ASP A 135 8.38 7.39 8.32
N ILE A 136 8.15 7.58 7.02
CA ILE A 136 7.74 6.56 6.06
C ILE A 136 8.99 6.06 5.34
N ASP A 137 9.22 4.75 5.34
CA ASP A 137 10.48 4.16 4.89
C ASP A 137 10.66 4.25 3.37
N PHE A 138 9.56 4.21 2.61
CA PHE A 138 9.59 4.35 1.17
C PHE A 138 8.26 4.85 0.61
N SER A 139 8.32 5.42 -0.59
CA SER A 139 7.14 5.73 -1.39
C SER A 139 7.18 5.02 -2.73
N ILE A 140 6.02 4.87 -3.33
CA ILE A 140 5.84 4.35 -4.69
C ILE A 140 5.02 5.39 -5.46
N VAL A 141 5.44 5.73 -6.67
CA VAL A 141 4.70 6.64 -7.57
C VAL A 141 4.64 6.05 -8.98
N PRO A 142 3.63 6.41 -9.80
CA PRO A 142 3.55 6.01 -11.20
C PRO A 142 4.80 6.40 -12.01
N ALA A 143 5.20 5.53 -12.93
CA ALA A 143 6.15 5.87 -13.98
C ALA A 143 5.72 7.15 -14.72
N GLY A 144 6.65 8.10 -14.86
CA GLY A 144 6.38 9.41 -15.46
C GLY A 144 5.89 10.48 -14.48
N SER A 145 5.72 10.16 -13.19
CA SER A 145 5.47 11.16 -12.14
C SER A 145 6.65 12.12 -11.99
N ALA A 146 6.36 13.39 -11.71
CA ALA A 146 7.40 14.40 -11.43
C ALA A 146 8.24 14.05 -10.19
N ALA A 147 7.66 13.28 -9.25
CA ALA A 147 8.32 12.82 -8.03
C ALA A 147 9.14 11.54 -8.21
N ALA A 148 9.25 10.99 -9.43
CA ALA A 148 9.93 9.72 -9.69
C ALA A 148 11.43 9.73 -9.36
N ALA A 149 12.09 10.89 -9.39
CA ALA A 149 13.52 11.00 -9.06
C ALA A 149 13.81 10.92 -7.56
N ASP A 150 12.84 11.33 -6.72
CA ASP A 150 13.01 11.44 -5.27
C ASP A 150 12.33 10.30 -4.50
N THR A 151 11.70 9.35 -5.20
CA THR A 151 11.08 8.16 -4.62
C THR A 151 11.98 6.93 -4.71
N MET A 152 11.75 5.96 -3.83
CA MET A 152 12.40 4.65 -3.93
C MET A 152 11.66 3.71 -4.88
N GLY A 153 10.33 3.77 -4.94
CA GLY A 153 9.52 2.85 -5.72
C GLY A 153 8.93 3.48 -6.98
N LEU A 154 9.08 2.81 -8.12
CA LEU A 154 8.43 3.21 -9.36
C LEU A 154 7.37 2.19 -9.76
N ASP A 155 6.10 2.59 -9.79
CA ASP A 155 5.02 1.76 -10.31
C ASP A 155 5.09 1.73 -11.84
N ILE A 156 5.50 0.58 -12.37
CA ILE A 156 5.63 0.32 -13.80
C ILE A 156 4.48 -0.52 -14.35
N THR A 157 3.42 -0.76 -13.56
CA THR A 157 2.32 -1.65 -13.94
C THR A 157 1.78 -1.30 -15.32
N GLN A 158 1.31 -0.07 -15.52
CA GLN A 158 0.73 0.34 -16.80
C GLN A 158 1.72 0.24 -17.97
N PRO A 159 2.91 0.88 -17.94
CA PRO A 159 3.84 0.82 -19.07
C PRO A 159 4.29 -0.61 -19.36
N LEU A 160 4.54 -1.43 -18.33
CA LEU A 160 4.96 -2.83 -18.51
C LEU A 160 3.97 -3.64 -19.35
N TRP A 161 2.66 -3.53 -19.05
CA TRP A 161 1.63 -4.33 -19.72
C TRP A 161 1.16 -3.73 -21.05
N GLU A 162 1.34 -2.43 -21.30
CA GLU A 162 0.90 -1.77 -22.54
C GLU A 162 2.02 -1.55 -23.58
N GLN A 163 3.22 -1.18 -23.12
CA GLN A 163 4.31 -0.65 -23.96
C GLN A 163 5.65 -1.36 -23.74
N GLY A 164 5.76 -2.16 -22.67
CA GLY A 164 7.03 -2.68 -22.18
C GLY A 164 7.71 -1.73 -21.17
N ALA A 165 8.70 -2.23 -20.44
CA ALA A 165 9.42 -1.48 -19.41
C ALA A 165 10.70 -0.77 -19.92
N ASP A 166 10.89 -0.69 -21.23
CA ASP A 166 12.11 -0.13 -21.82
C ASP A 166 12.29 1.36 -21.48
N GLY A 167 13.50 1.72 -21.04
CA GLY A 167 13.86 3.10 -20.73
C GLY A 167 13.35 3.62 -19.38
N LEU A 168 12.68 2.77 -18.59
CA LEU A 168 12.39 3.08 -17.19
C LEU A 168 13.66 2.93 -16.36
N SER A 169 13.87 3.85 -15.44
CA SER A 169 14.98 3.79 -14.49
C SER A 169 14.52 4.22 -13.11
N VAL A 170 15.11 3.59 -12.10
CA VAL A 170 14.99 3.96 -10.70
C VAL A 170 16.32 4.50 -10.20
N GLY A 171 16.30 5.27 -9.12
CA GLY A 171 17.52 5.71 -8.44
C GLY A 171 18.35 4.53 -7.93
N GLU A 172 19.58 4.79 -7.49
CA GLU A 172 20.57 3.77 -7.08
C GLU A 172 20.05 2.76 -6.01
N ASN A 173 19.14 3.22 -5.14
CA ASN A 173 18.50 2.40 -4.10
C ASN A 173 17.00 2.14 -4.37
N GLY A 174 16.55 2.36 -5.60
CA GLY A 174 15.16 2.23 -5.98
C GLY A 174 14.77 0.83 -6.44
N PHE A 175 13.47 0.60 -6.58
CA PHE A 175 12.90 -0.66 -7.01
C PHE A 175 11.67 -0.44 -7.90
N TYR A 176 11.38 -1.43 -8.75
CA TYR A 176 10.15 -1.45 -9.52
C TYR A 176 9.02 -2.09 -8.71
N TYR A 177 7.85 -1.46 -8.76
CA TYR A 177 6.60 -2.01 -8.30
C TYR A 177 5.72 -2.35 -9.51
N LEU A 178 5.08 -3.50 -9.48
CA LEU A 178 4.12 -3.89 -10.51
C LEU A 178 3.03 -4.78 -9.92
N SER A 179 1.81 -4.65 -10.46
CA SER A 179 0.71 -5.58 -10.20
C SER A 179 0.43 -6.41 -11.44
N ILE A 180 0.06 -7.68 -11.25
CA ILE A 180 -0.39 -8.55 -12.34
C ILE A 180 -1.89 -8.31 -12.53
N PRO A 181 -2.37 -7.89 -13.73
CA PRO A 181 -3.78 -7.71 -13.98
C PRO A 181 -4.54 -9.04 -13.85
N THR A 182 -5.75 -8.98 -13.31
CA THR A 182 -6.53 -10.17 -12.97
C THR A 182 -6.90 -11.04 -14.18
N ASP A 183 -7.00 -10.42 -15.35
CA ASP A 183 -7.48 -11.06 -16.58
C ASP A 183 -6.33 -11.46 -17.53
N THR A 184 -5.07 -11.32 -17.09
CA THR A 184 -3.90 -11.66 -17.89
C THR A 184 -3.66 -13.16 -17.93
N GLN A 185 -3.42 -13.71 -19.12
CA GLN A 185 -3.12 -15.14 -19.30
C GLN A 185 -1.79 -15.52 -18.62
N PRO A 186 -1.69 -16.67 -17.92
CA PRO A 186 -0.47 -17.08 -17.23
C PRO A 186 0.78 -17.11 -18.12
N GLU A 187 0.68 -17.55 -19.38
CA GLU A 187 1.84 -17.56 -20.28
C GLU A 187 2.37 -16.14 -20.56
N LEU A 188 1.45 -15.19 -20.78
CA LEU A 188 1.81 -13.78 -20.98
C LEU A 188 2.44 -13.20 -19.72
N VAL A 189 1.93 -13.53 -18.52
CA VAL A 189 2.55 -13.11 -17.26
C VAL A 189 3.99 -13.61 -17.16
N LEU A 190 4.23 -14.89 -17.45
CA LEU A 190 5.58 -15.47 -17.37
C LEU A 190 6.53 -14.85 -18.39
N ASP A 191 6.06 -14.62 -19.62
CA ASP A 191 6.85 -13.96 -20.68
C ASP A 191 7.23 -12.53 -20.27
N THR A 192 6.26 -11.73 -19.83
CA THR A 192 6.49 -10.36 -19.35
C THR A 192 7.42 -10.30 -18.13
N LEU A 193 7.27 -11.21 -17.15
CA LEU A 193 8.17 -11.22 -15.99
C LEU A 193 9.58 -11.72 -16.35
N SER A 194 9.74 -12.50 -17.42
CA SER A 194 11.05 -12.96 -17.87
C SER A 194 11.87 -11.85 -18.52
N SER A 195 11.22 -10.88 -19.17
CA SER A 195 11.91 -9.73 -19.77
C SER A 195 12.51 -8.77 -18.73
N LEU A 196 11.96 -8.77 -17.50
CA LEU A 196 12.47 -7.96 -16.38
C LEU A 196 13.68 -8.54 -15.64
N LYS A 197 13.99 -9.83 -15.88
CA LYS A 197 15.10 -10.53 -15.20
C LYS A 197 16.45 -10.38 -15.91
N ASN A 198 16.47 -9.69 -17.05
CA ASN A 198 17.66 -9.41 -17.85
C ASN A 198 18.04 -7.93 -17.78
#